data_AF-A0A9D4HQ56-F1
#
_entry.id   AF-A0A9D4HQ56-F1
#
_cell.length_a   1.000
_cell.length_b   1.000
_cell.length_c   1.000
_cell.angle_alpha   90.00
_cell.angle_beta   90.00
_cell.angle_gamma   90.00
#
_symmetry.space_group_name_H-M   'P 1'
#
loop_
_entity.id
_entity.type
_entity.pdbx_description
1 polymer ?
#
loop_
_entity_poly.entity_id
_entity_poly.type
_entity_poly.pdbx_seq_one_letter_code
_entity_poly.pdbx_strand_id
1 'polypeptide(L)'
;MIWYFAFLILFAYVLVFELGDTVTTTQYVLLAWVVTMLLEEIRQMARHHMKYFTNGWNVLDILTIVLFSIGFGLRYTDHLNASRVVLAIDFVTFVLRLNHIFYVHNILGPKLKMIRQMFRDLLYFLVIMAVFFFSYAISSYAILYPDSPFTWETVRQILRRPYWHLYGELFLEETEGKNYE
;
A
#
# COMPACT_ATOMS: atom_id res chain seq x y z
N MET A 1 11.51 8.92 17.35
CA MET A 1 12.03 8.47 16.03
C MET A 1 12.71 7.10 16.16
N ILE A 2 13.80 6.96 16.93
CA ILE A 2 14.53 5.67 17.09
C ILE A 2 13.60 4.53 17.56
N TRP A 3 12.82 4.76 18.62
CA TRP A 3 11.84 3.78 19.12
C TRP A 3 10.79 3.37 18.08
N TYR A 4 10.40 4.29 17.20
CA TYR A 4 9.42 3.99 16.15
C TYR A 4 10.04 3.14 15.03
N PHE A 5 11.32 3.37 14.69
CA PHE A 5 12.05 2.47 13.79
C PHE A 5 12.23 1.08 14.39
N ALA A 6 12.56 0.99 15.69
CA ALA A 6 12.64 -0.30 16.38
C ALA A 6 11.29 -1.04 16.35
N PHE A 7 10.17 -0.33 16.55
CA PHE A 7 8.83 -0.87 16.39
C PHE A 7 8.57 -1.40 14.98
N LEU A 8 8.94 -0.67 13.93
CA LEU A 8 8.76 -1.14 12.55
C LEU A 8 9.61 -2.37 12.23
N ILE A 9 10.85 -2.43 12.74
CA ILE A 9 11.71 -3.61 12.59
C ILE A 9 11.11 -4.81 13.30
N LEU A 10 10.60 -4.62 14.53
CA LEU A 10 9.90 -5.67 15.26
C LEU A 10 8.63 -6.14 14.51
N PHE A 11 7.83 -5.22 13.99
CA PHE A 11 6.65 -5.54 13.19
C PHE A 11 7.06 -6.37 11.97
N ALA A 12 8.03 -5.89 11.19
CA ALA A 12 8.52 -6.59 10.01
C ALA A 12 9.03 -8.00 10.36
N TYR A 13 9.75 -8.15 11.46
CA TYR A 13 10.22 -9.44 11.96
C TYR A 13 9.05 -10.38 12.27
N VAL A 14 8.06 -9.91 13.04
CA VAL A 14 6.87 -10.69 13.38
C VAL A 14 6.08 -11.11 12.14
N LEU A 15 5.90 -10.19 11.19
CA LEU A 15 5.12 -10.40 9.97
C LEU A 15 5.75 -11.45 9.05
N VAL A 16 7.08 -11.43 8.91
CA VAL A 16 7.81 -12.33 7.99
C VAL A 16 8.10 -13.68 8.62
N PHE A 17 8.56 -13.71 9.89
CA PHE A 17 9.14 -14.92 10.47
C PHE A 17 8.24 -15.63 11.46
N GLU A 18 7.36 -14.91 12.16
CA GLU A 18 6.66 -15.47 13.32
C GLU A 18 5.16 -15.57 13.11
N LEU A 19 4.64 -15.22 11.93
CA LEU A 19 3.22 -15.30 11.61
C LEU A 19 2.79 -16.74 11.30
N GLY A 20 2.96 -17.65 12.27
CA GLY A 20 2.45 -19.03 12.27
C GLY A 20 1.32 -19.22 13.29
N ASP A 21 0.91 -20.47 13.53
CA ASP A 21 -0.27 -20.81 14.35
C ASP A 21 -0.10 -20.48 15.84
N THR A 22 1.14 -20.58 16.35
CA THR A 22 1.45 -20.30 17.75
C THR A 22 1.71 -18.83 17.99
N VAL A 23 1.21 -18.29 19.11
CA VAL A 23 1.48 -16.91 19.51
C VAL A 23 2.83 -16.84 20.22
N THR A 24 3.78 -16.12 19.63
CA THR A 24 5.12 -15.91 20.18
C THR A 24 5.14 -14.70 21.12
N THR A 25 6.04 -14.70 22.12
CA THR A 25 6.22 -13.59 23.07
C THR A 25 6.41 -12.22 22.39
N THR A 26 7.13 -12.20 21.27
CA THR A 26 7.36 -11.04 20.39
C THR A 26 6.07 -10.43 19.82
N GLN A 27 5.07 -11.24 19.50
CA GLN A 27 3.76 -10.75 19.05
C GLN A 27 3.01 -10.03 20.17
N TYR A 28 3.11 -10.54 21.41
CA TYR A 28 2.55 -9.84 22.56
C TYR A 28 3.25 -8.50 22.82
N VAL A 29 4.57 -8.42 22.60
CA VAL A 29 5.31 -7.15 22.66
C VAL A 29 4.82 -6.18 21.57
N LEU A 30 4.62 -6.65 20.34
CA LEU A 30 4.06 -5.84 19.26
C LEU A 30 2.66 -5.34 19.60
N LEU A 31 1.78 -6.24 20.07
CA LEU A 31 0.43 -5.91 20.50
C LEU A 31 0.43 -4.86 21.62
N ALA A 32 1.27 -5.05 22.65
CA ALA A 32 1.40 -4.09 23.74
C ALA A 32 1.80 -2.71 23.22
N TRP A 33 2.73 -2.64 22.25
CA TRP A 33 3.12 -1.38 21.62
C TRP A 33 1.95 -0.72 20.89
N VAL A 34 1.19 -1.47 20.08
CA VAL A 34 0.02 -0.92 19.39
C VAL A 34 -1.05 -0.45 20.38
N VAL A 35 -1.26 -1.16 21.49
CA VAL A 35 -2.16 -0.72 22.56
C VAL A 35 -1.71 0.62 23.16
N THR A 36 -0.40 0.82 23.39
CA THR A 36 0.08 2.15 23.84
C THR A 36 -0.19 3.26 22.83
N MET A 37 -0.09 2.98 21.53
CA MET A 37 -0.43 3.94 20.48
C MET A 37 -1.95 4.23 20.47
N LEU A 38 -2.78 3.20 20.62
CA LEU A 38 -4.23 3.34 20.69
C LEU A 38 -4.66 4.23 21.88
N LEU A 39 -4.06 4.05 23.05
CA LEU A 39 -4.34 4.89 24.22
C LEU A 39 -3.96 6.35 23.97
N GLU A 40 -2.85 6.59 23.29
CA GLU A 40 -2.41 7.93 22.92
C GLU A 40 -3.40 8.60 21.94
N GLU A 41 -3.91 7.87 20.95
CA GLU A 41 -4.93 8.40 20.02
C GLU A 41 -6.26 8.71 20.74
N ILE A 42 -6.71 7.84 21.65
CA ILE A 42 -7.92 8.10 22.47
C ILE A 42 -7.72 9.37 23.30
N ARG A 43 -6.54 9.54 23.91
CA ARG A 43 -6.20 10.74 24.70
C ARG A 43 -6.23 12.01 23.83
N GLN A 44 -5.74 11.95 22.59
CA GLN A 44 -5.77 13.09 21.67
C GLN A 44 -7.17 13.42 21.19
N MET A 45 -7.98 12.39 20.87
CA MET A 45 -9.38 12.51 20.46
C MET A 45 -10.23 13.16 21.56
N ALA A 46 -10.04 12.76 22.82
CA ALA A 46 -10.75 13.35 23.96
C ALA A 46 -10.44 14.84 24.17
N ARG A 47 -9.27 15.32 23.74
CA ARG A 47 -8.88 16.74 23.88
C ARG A 47 -9.36 17.62 22.74
N HIS A 48 -9.42 17.09 21.52
CA HIS A 48 -9.64 17.90 20.31
C HIS A 48 -10.97 17.62 19.60
N HIS A 49 -11.75 16.64 20.07
CA HIS A 49 -13.09 16.25 19.59
C HIS A 49 -13.25 16.44 18.08
N MET A 50 -13.99 17.48 17.65
CA MET A 50 -14.37 17.70 16.25
C MET A 50 -13.20 18.12 15.34
N LYS A 51 -12.18 18.81 15.87
CA LYS A 51 -11.01 19.22 15.07
C LYS A 51 -10.10 18.04 14.74
N TYR A 52 -10.17 16.94 15.49
CA TYR A 52 -9.30 15.78 15.29
C TYR A 52 -9.51 15.13 13.91
N PHE A 53 -10.76 15.00 13.45
CA PHE A 53 -11.10 14.35 12.17
C PHE A 53 -10.79 15.18 10.93
N THR A 54 -10.51 16.48 11.08
CA THR A 54 -10.15 17.34 9.93
C THR A 54 -8.71 17.15 9.45
N ASN A 55 -7.84 16.55 10.27
CA ASN A 55 -6.46 16.31 9.90
C ASN A 55 -6.33 14.94 9.20
N GLY A 56 -5.90 14.93 7.94
CA GLY A 56 -5.71 13.70 7.17
C GLY A 56 -4.73 12.70 7.81
N TRP A 57 -3.75 13.18 8.58
CA TRP A 57 -2.82 12.30 9.31
C TRP A 57 -3.49 11.54 10.44
N ASN A 58 -4.42 12.20 11.15
CA ASN A 58 -5.17 11.57 12.24
C ASN A 58 -6.12 10.49 11.70
N VAL A 59 -6.70 10.72 10.53
CA VAL A 59 -7.52 9.70 9.83
C VAL A 59 -6.69 8.49 9.46
N LEU A 60 -5.45 8.69 8.99
CA LEU A 60 -4.51 7.60 8.69
C LEU A 60 -4.13 6.83 9.97
N ASP A 61 -3.93 7.52 11.09
CA ASP A 61 -3.60 6.89 12.38
C ASP A 61 -4.78 6.03 12.90
N ILE A 62 -6.03 6.50 12.77
CA ILE A 62 -7.22 5.69 13.06
C ILE A 62 -7.28 4.47 12.13
N LEU A 63 -7.10 4.67 10.83
CA LEU A 63 -7.15 3.60 9.83
C LEU A 63 -6.14 2.50 10.17
N THR A 64 -4.92 2.89 10.54
CA THR A 64 -3.86 1.97 10.94
C THR A 64 -4.27 1.13 12.15
N ILE A 65 -4.82 1.75 13.20
CA ILE A 65 -5.25 1.00 14.40
C ILE A 65 -6.41 0.05 14.09
N VAL A 66 -7.35 0.47 13.24
CA VAL A 66 -8.49 -0.36 12.83
C VAL A 66 -8.03 -1.55 11.99
N LEU A 67 -7.14 -1.33 11.03
CA LEU A 67 -6.57 -2.39 10.19
C LEU A 67 -5.77 -3.40 11.03
N PHE A 68 -4.93 -2.93 11.96
CA PHE A 68 -4.23 -3.80 12.90
C PHE A 68 -5.20 -4.65 13.73
N SER A 69 -6.27 -4.04 14.26
CA SER A 69 -7.28 -4.73 15.07
C SER A 69 -8.00 -5.81 14.28
N ILE A 70 -8.36 -5.53 13.02
CA ILE A 70 -8.98 -6.51 12.11
C ILE A 70 -8.00 -7.64 11.78
N GLY A 71 -6.75 -7.30 11.43
CA GLY A 71 -5.72 -8.27 11.09
C GLY A 71 -5.40 -9.21 12.24
N PHE A 72 -5.30 -8.68 13.45
CA PHE A 72 -5.07 -9.45 14.67
C PHE A 72 -6.32 -10.25 15.10
N GLY A 73 -7.53 -9.71 14.90
CA GLY A 73 -8.79 -10.41 15.15
C GLY A 73 -9.00 -11.62 14.23
N LEU A 74 -8.72 -11.47 12.94
CA LEU A 74 -8.80 -12.56 11.94
C LEU A 74 -7.88 -13.74 12.29
N ARG A 75 -6.77 -13.46 12.97
CA ARG A 75 -5.84 -14.50 13.46
C ARG A 75 -6.50 -15.44 14.47
N TYR A 76 -7.36 -14.91 15.36
CA TYR A 76 -8.10 -15.72 16.34
C TYR A 76 -9.27 -16.50 15.74
N THR A 77 -9.64 -16.20 14.49
CA THR A 77 -10.77 -16.84 13.79
C THR A 77 -10.29 -17.92 12.80
N ASP A 78 -9.07 -18.45 13.01
CA ASP A 78 -8.40 -19.45 12.16
C ASP A 78 -8.15 -19.04 10.69
N HIS A 79 -8.31 -17.75 10.34
CA HIS A 79 -8.07 -17.23 9.00
C HIS A 79 -6.67 -16.62 8.85
N LEU A 80 -5.63 -17.44 9.00
CA LEU A 80 -4.23 -16.99 9.03
C LEU A 80 -3.75 -16.34 7.73
N ASN A 81 -4.15 -16.86 6.57
CA ASN A 81 -3.78 -16.28 5.28
C ASN A 81 -4.40 -14.88 5.11
N ALA A 82 -5.66 -14.70 5.50
CA ALA A 82 -6.32 -13.41 5.46
C ALA A 82 -5.69 -12.43 6.46
N SER A 83 -5.42 -12.88 7.69
CA SER A 83 -4.70 -12.11 8.71
C SER A 83 -3.34 -11.63 8.19
N ARG A 84 -2.56 -12.50 7.53
CA ARG A 84 -1.26 -12.14 6.94
C ARG A 84 -1.38 -11.03 5.91
N VAL A 85 -2.36 -11.13 5.01
CA VAL A 85 -2.58 -10.11 3.97
C VAL A 85 -2.99 -8.78 4.60
N VAL A 86 -3.92 -8.79 5.57
CA VAL A 86 -4.37 -7.57 6.24
C VAL A 86 -3.23 -6.94 7.04
N LEU A 87 -2.45 -7.71 7.79
CA LEU A 87 -1.30 -7.19 8.56
C LEU A 87 -0.17 -6.71 7.65
N ALA A 88 0.00 -7.28 6.45
CA ALA A 88 0.96 -6.79 5.47
C ALA A 88 0.54 -5.42 4.90
N ILE A 89 -0.74 -5.23 4.61
CA ILE A 89 -1.29 -3.93 4.20
C ILE A 89 -1.18 -2.92 5.35
N ASP A 90 -1.49 -3.35 6.57
CA ASP A 90 -1.40 -2.54 7.78
C ASP A 90 0.05 -2.06 8.03
N PHE A 91 1.05 -2.93 7.84
CA PHE A 91 2.46 -2.55 7.93
C PHE A 91 2.81 -1.40 6.99
N VAL A 92 2.27 -1.36 5.77
CA VAL A 92 2.45 -0.24 4.83
C VAL A 92 1.89 1.06 5.43
N THR A 93 0.74 1.01 6.09
CA THR A 93 0.16 2.20 6.74
C THR A 93 1.01 2.71 7.91
N PHE A 94 1.57 1.80 8.73
CA PHE A 94 2.56 2.15 9.77
C PHE A 94 3.84 2.77 9.18
N VAL A 95 4.30 2.29 8.03
CA VAL A 95 5.44 2.92 7.32
C VAL A 95 5.05 4.30 6.80
N LEU A 96 3.84 4.48 6.24
CA LEU A 96 3.37 5.79 5.78
C LEU A 96 3.32 6.84 6.90
N ARG A 97 3.04 6.42 8.14
CA ARG A 97 3.11 7.29 9.33
C ARG A 97 4.51 7.85 9.60
N LEU A 98 5.60 7.22 9.11
CA LEU A 98 6.94 7.83 9.13
C LEU A 98 6.97 9.18 8.42
N ASN A 99 6.18 9.35 7.35
CA ASN A 99 6.12 10.62 6.63
C ASN A 99 5.60 11.75 7.53
N HIS A 100 4.71 11.47 8.48
CA HIS A 100 4.25 12.46 9.46
C HIS A 100 5.40 12.89 10.39
N ILE A 101 6.23 11.96 10.85
CA ILE A 101 7.42 12.24 11.67
C ILE A 101 8.46 13.03 10.85
N PHE A 102 8.71 12.63 9.61
CA PHE A 102 9.64 13.31 8.72
C PHE A 102 9.15 14.70 8.30
N TYR A 103 7.85 14.94 8.28
CA TYR A 103 7.28 16.25 7.95
C TYR A 103 7.71 17.33 8.95
N VAL A 104 7.89 16.96 10.23
CA VAL A 104 8.36 17.87 11.29
C VAL A 104 9.87 18.12 11.21
N HIS A 105 10.63 17.29 10.49
CA HIS A 105 12.08 17.41 10.40
C HIS A 105 12.52 18.56 9.48
N ASN A 106 13.41 19.43 9.96
CA ASN A 106 13.80 20.68 9.28
C ASN A 106 14.32 20.51 7.84
N ILE A 107 14.98 19.38 7.53
CA ILE A 107 15.54 19.12 6.19
C ILE A 107 14.56 18.35 5.29
N LEU A 108 13.76 17.45 5.88
CA LEU A 108 12.91 16.52 5.11
C LEU A 108 11.52 17.10 4.88
N GLY A 109 10.99 17.88 5.83
CA GLY A 109 9.69 18.53 5.74
C GLY A 109 9.51 19.39 4.49
N PRO A 110 10.44 20.34 4.19
CA PRO A 110 10.37 21.14 2.96
C PRO A 110 10.37 20.29 1.68
N LYS A 111 11.19 19.23 1.63
CA LYS A 111 11.26 18.32 0.48
C LYS A 111 9.96 17.54 0.30
N LEU A 112 9.37 17.01 1.38
CA LEU A 112 8.07 16.33 1.34
C LEU A 112 6.94 17.28 0.90
N LYS A 113 6.99 18.55 1.33
CA LYS A 113 6.04 19.57 0.89
C LYS A 113 6.17 19.85 -0.62
N MET A 114 7.39 19.91 -1.14
CA MET A 114 7.63 20.05 -2.60
C MET A 114 7.08 18.85 -3.37
N ILE A 115 7.38 17.62 -2.95
CA ILE A 115 6.87 16.40 -3.59
C ILE A 115 5.33 16.39 -3.61
N ARG A 116 4.69 16.75 -2.49
CA ARG A 116 3.22 16.84 -2.43
C ARG A 116 2.65 17.84 -3.43
N GLN A 117 3.34 18.96 -3.65
CA GLN A 117 2.90 19.95 -4.63
C GLN A 117 3.04 19.43 -6.06
N MET A 118 4.17 18.78 -6.37
CA MET A 118 4.40 18.16 -7.68
C MET A 118 3.42 17.03 -7.99
N PHE A 119 2.94 16.32 -6.98
CA PHE A 119 1.95 15.24 -7.18
C PHE A 119 0.66 15.76 -7.82
N ARG A 120 0.25 17.00 -7.56
CA ARG A 120 -0.93 17.60 -8.22
C ARG A 120 -0.71 17.78 -9.72
N ASP A 121 0.47 18.22 -10.11
CA ASP A 121 0.82 18.39 -11.53
C ASP A 121 0.96 17.02 -12.21
N LEU A 122 1.54 16.04 -11.51
CA LEU A 122 1.65 14.66 -11.97
C LEU A 122 0.27 14.02 -12.23
N LEU A 123 -0.74 14.31 -11.41
CA LEU A 123 -2.09 13.77 -11.62
C LEU A 123 -2.70 14.22 -12.96
N TYR A 124 -2.52 15.49 -13.33
CA TYR A 124 -2.99 15.98 -14.64
C TYR A 124 -2.27 15.29 -15.79
N PHE A 125 -0.95 15.11 -15.66
CA PHE A 125 -0.16 14.36 -16.63
C PHE A 125 -0.65 12.91 -16.74
N LEU A 126 -0.93 12.24 -15.61
CA LEU A 126 -1.41 10.86 -15.58
C LEU A 126 -2.76 10.70 -16.31
N VAL A 127 -3.65 11.68 -16.21
CA VAL A 127 -4.94 11.67 -16.93
C VAL A 127 -4.73 11.74 -18.44
N ILE A 128 -3.83 12.62 -18.91
CA ILE A 128 -3.49 12.71 -20.34
C ILE A 128 -2.84 11.41 -20.81
N MET A 129 -1.88 10.89 -20.05
CA MET A 129 -1.20 9.63 -20.35
C MET A 129 -2.19 8.46 -20.41
N ALA A 130 -3.21 8.43 -19.53
CA ALA A 130 -4.23 7.39 -19.52
C ALA A 130 -5.00 7.31 -20.85
N VAL A 131 -5.30 8.44 -21.50
CA VAL A 131 -5.99 8.46 -22.81
C VAL A 131 -5.18 7.70 -23.86
N PHE A 132 -3.89 8.01 -23.98
CA PHE A 132 -3.00 7.31 -24.91
C PHE A 132 -2.79 5.86 -24.52
N PHE A 133 -2.64 5.59 -23.22
CA PHE A 133 -2.47 4.26 -22.66
C PHE A 133 -3.64 3.35 -23.03
N PHE A 134 -4.88 3.76 -22.78
CA PHE A 134 -6.06 2.95 -23.08
C PHE A 134 -6.25 2.77 -24.59
N SER A 135 -6.00 3.81 -25.39
CA SER A 135 -6.06 3.70 -26.86
C SER A 135 -5.09 2.64 -27.38
N TYR A 136 -3.84 2.66 -26.90
CA TYR A 136 -2.83 1.69 -27.27
C TYR A 136 -3.15 0.28 -26.74
N ALA A 137 -3.57 0.17 -25.47
CA ALA A 137 -3.94 -1.08 -24.82
C ALA A 137 -4.99 -1.85 -25.62
N ILE A 138 -6.09 -1.18 -25.97
CA ILE A 138 -7.24 -1.78 -26.63
C ILE A 138 -6.88 -2.12 -28.09
N SER A 139 -6.26 -1.17 -28.80
CA SER A 139 -5.93 -1.36 -30.23
C SER A 139 -4.92 -2.49 -30.44
N SER A 140 -3.86 -2.54 -29.63
CA SER A 140 -2.84 -3.60 -29.72
C SER A 140 -3.41 -4.98 -29.36
N TYR A 141 -4.23 -5.06 -28.32
CA TYR A 141 -4.85 -6.32 -27.92
C TYR A 141 -5.86 -6.83 -28.96
N ALA A 142 -6.68 -5.95 -29.55
CA ALA A 142 -7.65 -6.31 -30.57
C ALA A 142 -7.00 -6.87 -31.85
N ILE A 143 -5.82 -6.38 -32.22
CA ILE A 143 -5.05 -6.89 -33.37
C ILE A 143 -4.42 -8.25 -33.04
N LEU A 144 -3.84 -8.39 -31.85
CA LEU A 144 -3.08 -9.58 -31.50
C LEU A 144 -3.97 -10.79 -31.14
N TYR A 145 -5.17 -10.53 -30.59
CA TYR A 145 -6.10 -11.57 -30.14
C TYR A 145 -7.55 -11.28 -30.59
N PRO A 146 -7.88 -11.54 -31.88
CA PRO A 146 -9.17 -11.16 -32.45
C PRO A 146 -10.41 -11.88 -31.87
N ASP A 147 -10.25 -13.11 -31.34
CA ASP A 147 -11.38 -13.94 -30.86
C ASP A 147 -11.40 -14.16 -29.33
N SER A 148 -10.76 -13.28 -28.56
CA SER A 148 -10.71 -13.42 -27.10
C SER A 148 -12.08 -13.21 -26.43
N PRO A 149 -12.53 -14.12 -25.54
CA PRO A 149 -13.79 -13.95 -24.81
C PRO A 149 -13.71 -12.78 -23.80
N PHE A 150 -14.85 -12.15 -23.53
CA PHE A 150 -14.93 -11.12 -22.49
C PHE A 150 -14.89 -11.77 -21.10
N THR A 151 -13.70 -11.83 -20.50
CA THR A 151 -13.46 -12.32 -19.14
C THR A 151 -12.66 -11.31 -18.33
N TRP A 152 -12.67 -11.43 -17.00
CA TRP A 152 -11.85 -10.60 -16.13
C TRP A 152 -10.35 -10.74 -16.44
N GLU A 153 -9.92 -11.93 -16.85
CA GLU A 153 -8.54 -12.19 -17.26
C GLU A 153 -8.18 -11.40 -18.52
N THR A 154 -9.08 -11.32 -19.50
CA THR A 154 -8.92 -10.51 -20.72
C THR A 154 -8.71 -9.04 -20.36
N VAL A 155 -9.55 -8.47 -19.49
CA VAL A 155 -9.40 -7.07 -19.02
C VAL A 155 -8.05 -6.87 -18.33
N ARG A 156 -7.64 -7.80 -17.47
CA ARG A 156 -6.33 -7.74 -16.79
C ARG A 156 -5.17 -7.79 -17.78
N GLN A 157 -5.24 -8.61 -18.82
CA GLN A 157 -4.20 -8.72 -19.84
C GLN A 157 -4.07 -7.45 -20.69
N ILE A 158 -5.21 -6.86 -21.10
CA ILE A 158 -5.26 -5.61 -21.87
C ILE A 158 -4.51 -4.49 -21.13
N LEU A 159 -4.69 -4.36 -19.82
CA LEU A 159 -4.03 -3.31 -19.04
C LEU A 159 -2.60 -3.65 -18.65
N ARG A 160 -2.29 -4.94 -18.45
CA ARG A 160 -0.98 -5.39 -17.96
C ARG A 160 0.15 -5.13 -18.96
N ARG A 161 -0.05 -5.42 -20.25
CA ARG A 161 0.98 -5.24 -21.29
C ARG A 161 1.48 -3.79 -21.41
N PRO A 162 0.62 -2.81 -21.71
CA PRO A 162 1.04 -1.41 -21.82
C PRO A 162 1.58 -0.84 -20.50
N TYR A 163 1.14 -1.37 -19.35
CA TYR A 163 1.68 -1.01 -18.05
C TYR A 163 3.17 -1.35 -17.94
N TRP A 164 3.56 -2.57 -18.31
CA TRP A 164 4.97 -2.97 -18.29
C TRP A 164 5.82 -2.25 -19.35
N HIS A 165 5.23 -1.93 -20.52
CA HIS A 165 5.90 -1.11 -21.54
C HIS A 165 6.31 0.26 -21.00
N LEU A 166 5.52 0.87 -20.10
CA LEU A 166 5.88 2.13 -19.44
C LEU A 166 7.17 2.01 -18.60
N TYR A 167 7.47 0.80 -18.09
CA TYR A 167 8.68 0.50 -17.32
C TYR A 167 9.83 -0.04 -18.18
N GLY A 168 9.66 -0.12 -19.51
CA GLY A 168 10.69 -0.58 -20.45
C GLY A 168 10.71 -2.08 -20.72
N GLU A 169 9.79 -2.85 -20.14
CA GLU A 169 9.66 -4.30 -20.38
C GLU A 169 8.82 -4.57 -21.63
N LEU A 170 9.47 -4.75 -22.79
CA LEU A 170 8.81 -4.74 -24.11
C LEU A 170 8.14 -6.06 -24.53
N PHE A 171 8.46 -7.18 -23.86
CA PHE A 171 7.95 -8.53 -24.19
C PHE A 171 7.99 -8.85 -25.70
N LEU A 172 9.15 -8.61 -26.33
CA LEU A 172 9.32 -8.70 -27.79
C LEU A 172 8.97 -10.08 -28.37
N GLU A 173 9.20 -11.15 -27.59
CA GLU A 173 8.86 -12.53 -27.97
C GLU A 173 7.36 -12.72 -28.25
N GLU A 174 6.48 -11.94 -27.59
CA GLU A 174 5.03 -12.01 -27.80
C GLU A 174 4.58 -11.19 -29.01
N THR A 175 5.35 -10.19 -29.43
CA THR A 175 5.01 -9.27 -30.54
C THR A 175 5.65 -9.65 -31.88
N GLU A 176 6.87 -10.17 -31.87
CA GLU A 176 7.60 -10.48 -33.11
C GLU A 176 7.25 -11.86 -33.68
N GLY A 177 6.47 -12.66 -32.94
CA GLY A 177 6.15 -14.03 -33.30
C GLY A 177 7.41 -14.91 -33.24
N LYS A 178 7.30 -16.10 -32.66
CA LYS A 178 8.31 -17.13 -32.91
C LYS A 178 8.31 -17.41 -34.41
N ASN A 179 9.24 -16.80 -35.14
CA ASN A 179 9.70 -17.34 -36.40
C ASN A 179 10.23 -18.74 -36.07
N TYR A 180 9.48 -19.73 -36.52
CA TYR A 180 9.78 -21.15 -36.43
C TYR A 180 11.21 -21.39 -36.93
N GLU A 181 12.04 -22.04 -36.10
CA GLU A 181 12.97 -23.05 -36.61
C GLU A 181 12.16 -24.25 -37.12
#